data_AF-A0A430FUE4-F1
#
_entry.id   AF-A0A430FUE4-F1
#
_cell.length_a   1.000
_cell.length_b   1.000
_cell.length_c   1.000
_cell.angle_alpha   90.00
_cell.angle_beta   90.00
_cell.angle_gamma   90.00
#
_symmetry.space_group_name_H-M   'P 1'
#
loop_
_entity.id
_entity.type
_entity.pdbx_description
1 polymer ?
#
loop_
_entity_poly.entity_id
_entity_poly.type
_entity_poly.pdbx_seq_one_letter_code
_entity_poly.pdbx_strand_id
1 'polypeptide(L)' 'MPKYEGITQYECDRTGCPVKEYVSPNETLSADWHDMTRIDRAGNEKKFLLCGTDYRDYQTLAENQDKDFDAWMQQGGK' A
#
# COMPACT_ATOMS: atom_id res chain seq x y z
N MET A 1 24.87 18.29 -16.23
CA MET A 1 23.98 17.81 -15.14
C MET A 1 24.82 16.93 -14.22
N PRO A 2 24.83 17.19 -12.90
CA PRO A 2 25.47 16.28 -11.95
C PRO A 2 24.77 14.92 -11.97
N LYS A 3 25.54 13.84 -11.77
CA LYS A 3 25.06 12.47 -11.63
C LYS A 3 25.19 12.07 -10.16
N TYR A 4 24.15 11.48 -9.60
CA TYR A 4 24.12 10.98 -8.23
C TYR A 4 23.91 9.47 -8.28
N GLU A 5 24.81 8.71 -7.65
CA GLU A 5 24.73 7.25 -7.56
C GLU A 5 24.20 6.84 -6.18
N GLY A 6 23.55 5.68 -6.10
CA GLY A 6 23.05 5.12 -4.83
C GLY A 6 21.72 5.69 -4.34
N ILE A 7 20.94 6.38 -5.19
CA ILE A 7 19.60 6.86 -4.83
C ILE A 7 18.61 5.69 -4.81
N THR A 8 17.83 5.59 -3.74
CA THR A 8 16.69 4.68 -3.65
C THR A 8 15.44 5.39 -4.17
N GLN A 9 14.71 4.75 -5.08
CA GLN A 9 13.42 5.25 -5.56
C GLN A 9 12.29 4.51 -4.83
N TYR A 10 11.39 5.28 -4.23
CA TYR A 10 10.12 4.83 -3.69
C TYR A 10 9.03 5.22 -4.66
N GLU A 11 8.15 4.28 -5.00
CA GLU A 11 7.03 4.49 -5.92
C GLU A 11 5.79 3.81 -5.35
N CYS A 12 4.66 4.50 -5.42
CA CYS A 12 3.39 3.91 -4.98
C CYS A 12 2.95 2.83 -5.97
N ASP A 13 2.71 1.61 -5.47
CA ASP A 13 2.30 0.47 -6.31
C ASP A 13 0.86 0.59 -6.84
N ARG A 14 0.07 1.56 -6.35
CA ARG A 14 -1.27 1.81 -6.88
C ARG A 14 -1.17 2.32 -8.31
N THR A 15 -1.69 1.54 -9.25
CA THR A 15 -1.73 1.91 -10.67
C THR A 15 -2.36 3.29 -10.86
N GLY A 16 -1.63 4.18 -11.52
CA GLY A 16 -2.06 5.56 -11.81
C GLY A 16 -1.72 6.58 -10.72
N CYS A 17 -1.12 6.17 -9.60
CA CYS A 17 -0.60 7.11 -8.61
C CYS A 17 0.74 7.70 -9.09
N PRO A 18 0.89 9.04 -9.20
CA PRO A 18 2.13 9.65 -9.66
C PRO A 18 3.16 9.85 -8.53
N VAL A 19 2.87 9.43 -7.30
CA VAL A 19 3.71 9.71 -6.13
C VAL A 19 4.95 8.83 -6.18
N LYS A 20 6.11 9.49 -6.21
CA LYS A 20 7.43 8.88 -6.13
C LYS A 20 8.38 9.77 -5.36
N GLU A 21 9.33 9.17 -4.65
CA GLU A 21 10.36 9.86 -3.88
C GLU A 21 11.72 9.26 -4.21
N TYR A 22 12.71 10.13 -4.39
CA TYR A 22 14.11 9.75 -4.60
C TYR A 22 14.87 10.12 -3.35
N VAL A 23 15.42 9.13 -2.67
CA VAL A 23 16.08 9.30 -1.38
C VAL A 23 17.55 8.98 -1.52
N SER A 24 18.39 9.96 -1.21
CA SER A 24 19.83 9.77 -1.20
C SER A 24 20.25 8.89 0.00
N PRO A 25 21.40 8.19 -0.05
CA PRO A 25 21.85 7.33 1.05
C PRO A 25 21.96 8.01 2.43
N ASN A 26 22.15 9.33 2.46
CA ASN A 26 22.31 10.13 3.67
C ASN A 26 21.03 10.91 4.05
N GLU A 27 19.95 10.74 3.30
CA GLU A 27 18.68 11.41 3.54
C GLU A 27 17.70 10.45 4.22
N THR A 28 16.91 10.98 5.14
CA THR A 28 15.82 10.24 5.75
C THR A 28 14.64 10.21 4.79
N LEU A 29 14.03 9.04 4.64
CA LEU A 29 12.75 8.86 3.95
C LEU A 29 11.70 9.85 4.44
N SER A 30 10.79 10.31 3.58
CA SER A 30 9.54 10.87 4.10
C SER A 30 8.81 9.82 4.95
N ALA A 31 8.20 10.26 6.05
CA ALA A 31 7.56 9.37 7.01
C ALA A 31 6.22 8.78 6.52
N ASP A 32 5.82 9.00 5.26
CA ASP A 32 4.46 8.73 4.76
C ASP A 32 4.39 7.59 3.72
N TRP A 33 5.37 6.70 3.76
CA TRP A 33 5.38 5.45 2.99
C TRP A 33 4.98 4.27 3.88
N HIS A 34 4.11 3.41 3.34
CA HIS A 34 3.51 2.31 4.08
C HIS A 34 3.72 1.00 3.33
N ASP A 35 4.56 0.14 3.90
CA ASP A 35 4.74 -1.25 3.44
C ASP A 35 3.58 -2.11 3.92
N MET A 36 2.87 -2.71 2.98
CA MET A 36 1.64 -3.47 3.24
C MET A 36 1.76 -4.90 2.75
N THR A 37 1.09 -5.80 3.46
CA THR A 37 0.89 -7.19 3.04
C THR A 37 -0.61 -7.48 3.04
N ARG A 38 -1.14 -7.96 1.91
CA ARG A 38 -2.52 -8.43 1.77
C ARG A 38 -2.53 -9.90 1.43
N ILE A 39 -3.34 -10.67 2.13
CA ILE A 39 -3.63 -12.06 1.80
C ILE A 39 -4.88 -12.09 0.93
N ASP A 40 -4.80 -12.68 -0.25
CA ASP A 40 -5.98 -12.85 -1.12
C ASP A 40 -6.81 -14.07 -0.73
N ARG A 41 -7.98 -14.23 -1.37
CA ARG A 41 -8.91 -15.33 -1.09
C ARG A 41 -8.32 -16.74 -1.26
N ALA A 42 -7.24 -16.87 -2.04
CA ALA A 42 -6.56 -18.15 -2.27
C ALA A 42 -5.41 -18.38 -1.29
N GLY A 43 -5.21 -17.47 -0.32
CA GLY A 43 -4.14 -17.53 0.66
C GLY A 43 -2.81 -16.98 0.16
N ASN A 44 -2.76 -16.33 -1.01
CA ASN A 44 -1.52 -15.77 -1.53
C ASN A 44 -1.23 -14.42 -0.87
N GLU A 45 0.00 -14.27 -0.39
CA GLU A 45 0.51 -12.98 0.06
C GLU A 45 0.84 -12.08 -1.14
N LYS A 46 0.41 -10.83 -1.06
CA LYS A 46 0.78 -9.74 -1.95
C LYS A 46 1.37 -8.62 -1.12
N LYS A 47 2.62 -8.27 -1.41
CA LYS A 47 3.31 -7.14 -0.80
C LYS A 47 3.24 -5.95 -1.73
N PHE A 48 3.02 -4.76 -1.18
CA PHE A 48 2.95 -3.52 -1.95
C PHE A 48 3.27 -2.32 -1.05
N LEU A 49 3.80 -1.27 -1.68
CA LEU A 49 4.16 -0.01 -1.06
C LEU A 49 3.15 1.06 -1.45
N LEU A 50 2.56 1.76 -0.47
CA LEU A 50 1.63 2.86 -0.72
C LEU A 50 2.16 4.17 -0.16
N CYS A 51 1.85 5.28 -0.85
CA CYS A 51 1.93 6.61 -0.26
C CYS A 51 0.78 6.82 0.73
N GLY A 52 0.89 7.78 1.64
CA GLY A 52 -0.11 7.99 2.70
C GLY A 52 -1.53 8.25 2.20
N THR A 53 -1.70 8.88 1.05
CA THR A 53 -3.04 9.07 0.45
C THR A 53 -3.66 7.72 0.06
N ASP A 54 -2.93 6.90 -0.69
CA ASP A 54 -3.43 5.61 -1.13
C ASP A 54 -3.53 4.60 0.01
N TYR A 55 -2.69 4.75 1.04
CA TYR A 55 -2.80 3.97 2.27
C TYR A 55 -4.12 4.23 2.99
N ARG A 56 -4.56 5.50 3.14
CA ARG A 56 -5.85 5.83 3.75
C ARG A 56 -7.04 5.30 2.94
N ASP A 57 -6.96 5.39 1.62
CA ASP A 57 -7.96 4.81 0.72
C ASP A 57 -8.01 3.28 0.87
N TYR A 58 -6.86 2.63 0.96
CA TYR A 58 -6.75 1.19 1.18
C TYR A 58 -7.36 0.77 2.52
N GLN A 59 -7.09 1.50 3.60
CA GLN A 59 -7.69 1.22 4.91
C GLN A 59 -9.22 1.25 4.86
N THR A 60 -9.78 2.25 4.18
CA THR A 60 -11.24 2.37 4.00
C THR A 60 -11.81 1.21 3.18
N LEU A 61 -11.11 0.80 2.10
CA LEU A 61 -11.49 -0.36 1.31
C LEU A 61 -11.46 -1.65 2.13
N ALA A 62 -10.39 -1.87 2.91
CA ALA A 62 -10.24 -3.06 3.74
C ALA A 62 -11.32 -3.13 4.81
N GLU A 63 -11.58 -2.02 5.52
CA GLU A 63 -12.64 -1.95 6.53
C GLU A 63 -14.03 -2.31 5.97
N ASN A 64 -14.35 -1.86 4.75
CA ASN A 64 -15.61 -2.20 4.10
C ASN A 64 -15.67 -3.68 3.72
N GLN A 65 -14.57 -4.26 3.24
CA GLN A 65 -14.49 -5.69 2.92
C GLN A 65 -14.66 -6.57 4.16
N ASP A 66 -14.09 -6.15 5.29
CA ASP A 66 -14.24 -6.85 6.57
C ASP A 66 -15.70 -6.79 7.05
N LYS A 67 -16.36 -5.63 6.96
CA LYS A 67 -17.79 -5.48 7.30
C LYS A 67 -18.69 -6.36 6.42
N ASP A 68 -18.45 -6.39 5.11
CA ASP A 68 -19.22 -7.22 4.18
C ASP A 68 -19.04 -8.71 4.50
N PHE A 69 -17.82 -9.13 4.85
CA PHE A 69 -17.52 -10.49 5.25
C PHE A 69 -18.22 -10.86 6.58
N ASP A 70 -18.15 -10.00 7.59
CA ASP A 70 -18.82 -10.22 8.87
C ASP A 70 -20.34 -10.31 8.70
N ALA A 71 -20.93 -9.43 7.90
CA ALA A 71 -22.35 -9.47 7.57
C ALA A 71 -22.74 -10.78 6.89
N TRP A 72 -21.92 -11.25 5.94
CA TRP A 72 -22.13 -12.53 5.26
C TRP A 72 -22.07 -13.72 6.24
N MET A 73 -21.09 -13.73 7.15
CA MET A 73 -20.96 -14.76 8.19
C MET A 73 -22.16 -14.80 9.14
N GLN A 74 -22.72 -13.63 9.48
CA GLN A 74 -23.87 -13.51 10.39
C GLN A 74 -25.20 -13.88 9.72
N GLN A 75 -25.32 -13.76 8.40
CA GLN A 75 -26.59 -13.98 7.69
C GLN A 75 -26.92 -15.46 7.47
N GLY A 76 -26.03 -16.40 7.79
CA GLY A 76 -26.24 -17.84 7.69
C GLY A 76 -26.59 -18.26 6.26
N GLY A 77 -25.62 -18.75 5.51
CA GLY A 77 -25.79 -19.14 4.09
C GLY A 77 -27.14 -19.80 3.83
N LYS A 78 -27.94 -19.17 2.96
CA LYS A 78 -29.23 -19.73 2.52
C LYS A 78 -29.06 -21.14 1.98
#